data_AF-A0A7X5N313-F1
#
_entry.id   AF-A0A7X5N313-F1
#
_cell.length_a   1.000
_cell.length_b   1.000
_cell.length_c   1.000
_cell.angle_alpha   90.00
_cell.angle_beta   90.00
_cell.angle_gamma   90.00
#
_symmetry.space_group_name_H-M   'P 1'
#
loop_
_entity.id
_entity.type
_entity.pdbx_description
1 polymer ?
#
loop_
_entity_poly.entity_id
_entity_poly.type
_entity_poly.pdbx_seq_one_letter_code
_entity_poly.pdbx_strand_id
1 'polypeptide(L)'
;VSTFGAPSVLATFIMRQYFVTLPVELEEAARLDGLHRAAIWWRIAMPLAKASLGAVAIFTFLHTWNLYLEPTVYLQSPELFTLPQALTRYTDAYGGQMWNVQLAAATMTA
;
A
#
# COMPACT_ATOMS: atom_id res chain seq x y z
N VAL A 1 -1.13 11.13 -10.01
CA VAL A 1 -2.21 11.51 -9.05
C VAL A 1 -2.93 10.29 -8.49
N SER A 2 -2.70 9.08 -9.01
CA SER A 2 -3.43 7.87 -8.60
C SER A 2 -3.07 7.38 -7.19
N THR A 3 -1.84 7.59 -6.72
CA THR A 3 -1.36 7.13 -5.41
C THR A 3 -2.15 7.71 -4.22
N PHE A 4 -2.72 8.90 -4.37
CA PHE A 4 -3.51 9.56 -3.32
C PHE A 4 -5.03 9.39 -3.47
N GLY A 5 -5.51 8.83 -4.59
CA GLY A 5 -6.94 8.88 -4.95
C GLY A 5 -7.71 7.57 -4.76
N ALA A 6 -7.33 6.50 -5.47
CA ALA A 6 -8.09 5.25 -5.46
C ALA A 6 -7.74 4.31 -4.28
N PRO A 7 -6.46 4.05 -3.95
CA PRO A 7 -6.13 3.20 -2.81
C PRO A 7 -6.49 3.85 -1.46
N SER A 8 -6.57 5.17 -1.40
CA SER A 8 -6.95 5.91 -0.19
C SER A 8 -8.44 5.72 0.19
N VAL A 9 -9.33 5.52 -0.79
CA VAL A 9 -10.76 5.27 -0.52
C VAL A 9 -10.96 3.91 0.15
N LEU A 10 -10.36 2.86 -0.40
CA LEU A 10 -10.43 1.52 0.18
C LEU A 10 -9.79 1.48 1.57
N ALA A 11 -8.61 2.09 1.72
CA ALA A 11 -7.93 2.20 3.00
C ALA A 11 -8.82 2.90 4.05
N THR A 12 -9.44 4.02 3.68
CA THR A 12 -10.36 4.76 4.56
C THR A 12 -11.57 3.91 4.93
N PHE A 13 -12.14 3.18 3.97
CA PHE A 13 -13.27 2.29 4.22
C PHE A 13 -12.92 1.16 5.20
N ILE A 14 -11.79 0.47 4.99
CA ILE A 14 -11.31 -0.60 5.88
C ILE A 14 -11.06 -0.06 7.28
N MET A 15 -10.35 1.07 7.40
CA MET A 15 -10.03 1.66 8.70
C MET A 15 -11.28 2.13 9.43
N ARG A 16 -12.23 2.77 8.72
CA ARG A 16 -13.51 3.16 9.29
C ARG A 16 -14.27 1.94 9.81
N GLN A 17 -14.35 0.88 9.01
CA GLN A 17 -15.09 -0.32 9.39
C GLN A 17 -14.49 -0.95 10.64
N TYR A 18 -13.16 -0.96 10.76
CA TYR A 18 -12.51 -1.39 11.99
C TYR A 18 -12.84 -0.50 13.19
N PHE A 19 -12.68 0.82 13.09
CA PHE A 19 -12.92 1.71 14.23
C PHE A 19 -14.37 1.71 14.72
N VAL A 20 -15.35 1.50 13.83
CA VAL A 20 -16.77 1.37 14.22
C VAL A 20 -17.04 0.08 15.01
N THR A 21 -16.19 -0.96 14.87
CA THR A 21 -16.31 -2.20 15.64
C THR A 21 -15.68 -2.12 17.03
N LEU A 22 -14.93 -1.06 17.35
CA LEU A 22 -14.34 -0.91 18.68
C LEU A 22 -15.44 -0.63 19.73
N PRO A 23 -15.41 -1.32 20.88
CA PRO A 23 -16.34 -1.07 21.97
C PRO A 23 -16.18 0.36 22.52
N VAL A 24 -17.31 1.04 22.77
CA VAL A 24 -17.32 2.44 23.27
C VAL A 24 -16.79 2.54 24.70
N GLU A 25 -16.89 1.45 25.46
CA GLU A 25 -16.47 1.32 26.86
C GLU A 25 -14.95 1.55 27.01
N LEU A 26 -14.15 1.23 25.98
CA LEU A 26 -12.72 1.52 25.96
C LEU A 26 -12.43 3.03 25.98
N GLU A 27 -13.23 3.81 25.25
CA GLU A 27 -13.09 5.28 25.21
C GLU A 27 -13.58 5.91 26.53
N GLU A 28 -14.63 5.36 27.12
CA GLU A 28 -15.15 5.80 28.42
C GLU A 28 -14.18 5.52 29.57
N ALA A 29 -13.62 4.30 29.65
CA ALA A 29 -12.60 3.95 30.63
C ALA A 29 -11.38 4.87 30.52
N ALA A 30 -10.90 5.12 29.30
CA ALA A 30 -9.77 6.00 29.07
C ALA A 30 -10.06 7.46 29.46
N ARG A 31 -11.30 7.93 29.29
CA ARG A 31 -11.73 9.26 29.77
C ARG A 31 -11.76 9.33 31.30
N LEU A 32 -12.21 8.28 31.97
CA LEU A 32 -12.18 8.18 33.44
C LEU A 32 -10.74 8.20 33.97
N ASP A 33 -9.80 7.58 33.23
CA ASP A 33 -8.35 7.63 33.50
C ASP A 33 -7.70 9.00 33.20
N GLY A 34 -8.48 10.00 32.75
CA GLY A 34 -8.01 11.36 32.50
C GLY A 34 -7.30 11.55 31.15
N LEU A 35 -7.39 10.59 30.22
CA LEU A 35 -6.82 10.75 28.88
C LEU A 35 -7.67 11.72 28.04
N HIS A 36 -7.00 12.67 27.39
CA HIS A 36 -7.62 13.52 26.37
C HIS A 36 -7.78 12.74 25.05
N ARG A 37 -8.67 13.22 24.17
CA ARG A 37 -9.07 12.49 22.94
C ARG A 37 -7.93 12.07 22.03
N ALA A 38 -6.93 12.93 21.82
CA ALA A 38 -5.77 12.59 21.00
C ALA A 38 -4.91 11.48 21.65
N ALA A 39 -4.73 11.50 22.97
CA ALA A 39 -4.05 10.41 23.68
C ALA A 39 -4.80 9.08 23.59
N ILE A 40 -6.14 9.09 23.68
CA ILE A 40 -6.95 7.87 23.47
C ILE A 40 -6.72 7.31 22.06
N TRP A 41 -6.72 8.17 21.05
CA TRP A 41 -6.49 7.75 19.66
C TRP A 41 -5.10 7.10 19.48
N TRP A 42 -4.04 7.76 19.95
CA TRP A 42 -2.66 7.28 19.78
C TRP A 42 -2.31 6.08 20.67
N ARG A 43 -2.81 6.03 21.91
CA ARG A 43 -2.41 5.01 22.90
C ARG A 43 -3.32 3.78 22.92
N ILE A 44 -4.57 3.91 22.50
CA ILE A 44 -5.56 2.83 22.58
C ILE A 44 -6.05 2.43 21.19
N ALA A 45 -6.70 3.36 20.47
CA ALA A 45 -7.33 3.02 19.19
C ALA A 45 -6.32 2.56 18.12
N MET A 46 -5.20 3.27 17.97
CA MET A 46 -4.18 2.97 16.96
C MET A 46 -3.44 1.64 17.18
N PRO A 47 -2.96 1.30 18.40
CA PRO A 47 -2.33 0.01 18.65
C PRO A 47 -3.27 -1.18 18.48
N LEU A 48 -4.57 -1.01 18.76
CA LEU A 48 -5.57 -2.04 18.49
C LEU A 48 -5.77 -2.23 16.98
N ALA A 49 -5.75 -1.14 16.21
CA ALA A 49 -5.91 -1.16 14.76
C ALA A 49 -4.72 -1.75 13.95
N LYS A 50 -3.69 -2.30 14.60
CA LYS A 50 -2.51 -2.89 13.94
C LYS A 50 -2.87 -3.93 12.88
N ALA A 51 -3.86 -4.79 13.14
CA ALA A 51 -4.28 -5.81 12.19
C ALA A 51 -4.87 -5.19 10.91
N SER A 52 -5.77 -4.21 11.06
CA SER A 52 -6.37 -3.49 9.93
C SER A 52 -5.35 -2.64 9.17
N LEU A 53 -4.42 -2.00 9.89
CA LEU A 53 -3.29 -1.30 9.26
C LEU A 53 -2.42 -2.25 8.44
N GLY A 54 -2.20 -3.48 8.91
CA GLY A 54 -1.50 -4.52 8.16
C GLY A 54 -2.22 -4.88 6.85
N ALA A 55 -3.54 -5.06 6.90
CA ALA A 55 -4.33 -5.32 5.69
C ALA A 55 -4.25 -4.15 4.69
N VAL A 56 -4.43 -2.92 5.16
CA VAL A 56 -4.29 -1.71 4.32
C VAL A 56 -2.89 -1.64 3.71
N ALA A 57 -1.84 -1.87 4.49
CA ALA A 57 -0.46 -1.85 4.01
C ALA A 57 -0.24 -2.87 2.88
N ILE A 58 -0.75 -4.09 3.03
CA ILE A 58 -0.65 -5.14 2.00
C ILE A 58 -1.36 -4.69 0.71
N PHE A 59 -2.61 -4.24 0.80
CA PHE A 59 -3.35 -3.80 -0.39
C PHE A 59 -2.71 -2.58 -1.07
N THR A 60 -2.25 -1.60 -0.30
CA THR A 60 -1.56 -0.43 -0.82
C THR A 60 -0.23 -0.80 -1.47
N PHE A 61 0.54 -1.70 -0.86
CA PHE A 61 1.79 -2.19 -1.41
C PHE A 61 1.57 -2.92 -2.74
N LEU A 62 0.66 -3.89 -2.77
CA LEU A 62 0.31 -4.63 -3.99
C LEU A 62 -0.16 -3.70 -5.10
N HIS A 63 -1.01 -2.71 -4.77
CA HIS A 63 -1.45 -1.73 -5.75
C HIS A 63 -0.27 -0.94 -6.32
N THR A 64 0.58 -0.40 -5.45
CA THR A 64 1.73 0.44 -5.84
C THR A 64 2.77 -0.34 -6.62
N TRP A 65 3.02 -1.60 -6.23
CA TRP A 65 3.93 -2.49 -6.94
C TRP A 65 3.44 -2.81 -8.37
N ASN A 66 2.13 -2.93 -8.56
CA ASN A 66 1.54 -3.19 -9.87
C ASN A 66 1.26 -1.92 -10.70
N LEU A 67 1.64 -0.73 -10.22
CA LEU A 67 1.53 0.50 -11.01
C LEU A 67 2.53 0.46 -12.17
N TYR A 68 2.02 0.27 -13.39
CA TYR A 68 2.84 0.27 -14.60
C TYR A 68 2.75 1.58 -15.39
N LEU A 69 1.54 2.11 -15.58
CA LEU A 69 1.30 3.26 -16.44
C LEU A 69 1.90 4.55 -15.89
N GLU A 70 1.71 4.85 -14.61
CA GLU A 70 2.25 6.09 -14.00
C GLU A 70 3.80 6.16 -14.07
N PRO A 71 4.56 5.13 -13.65
CA PRO A 71 6.02 5.13 -13.79
C PRO A 71 6.47 5.25 -15.24
N THR A 72 5.77 4.61 -16.19
CA THR A 72 6.11 4.70 -17.61
C THR A 72 5.98 6.11 -18.18
N VAL A 73 5.01 6.89 -17.69
CA VAL A 73 4.83 8.28 -18.12
C VAL A 73 5.80 9.24 -17.43
N TYR A 74 6.08 9.03 -16.13
CA TYR A 74 6.89 9.97 -15.35
C TYR A 74 8.40 9.69 -15.41
N LEU A 75 8.81 8.43 -15.55
CA LEU A 75 10.21 8.03 -15.52
C LEU A 75 10.77 7.93 -16.93
N GLN A 76 11.73 8.80 -17.24
CA GLN A 76 12.41 8.83 -18.54
C GLN A 76 13.81 8.21 -18.47
N SER A 77 14.50 8.33 -17.34
CA SER A 77 15.83 7.75 -17.13
C SER A 77 15.74 6.28 -16.73
N PRO A 78 16.46 5.36 -17.42
CA PRO A 78 16.45 3.93 -17.08
C PRO A 78 16.89 3.62 -15.64
N GLU A 79 17.78 4.43 -15.05
CA GLU A 79 18.24 4.20 -13.66
C GLU A 79 17.14 4.38 -12.61
N LEU A 80 16.02 5.03 -12.97
CA LEU A 80 14.91 5.30 -12.08
C LEU A 80 13.75 4.32 -12.23
N PHE A 81 13.80 3.43 -13.23
CA PHE A 81 12.69 2.51 -13.53
C PHE A 81 12.38 1.60 -12.36
N THR A 82 11.09 1.42 -12.10
CA THR A 82 10.62 0.42 -11.14
C THR A 82 10.95 -0.97 -11.67
N LEU A 83 11.12 -1.94 -10.77
CA LEU A 83 11.42 -3.33 -11.17
C LEU A 83 10.42 -3.88 -12.22
N PRO A 84 9.09 -3.73 -12.06
CA PRO A 84 8.13 -4.17 -13.08
C PRO A 84 8.30 -3.48 -14.43
N GLN A 85 8.65 -2.19 -14.44
CA GLN A 85 8.88 -1.42 -15.67
C GLN A 85 10.20 -1.80 -16.35
N ALA A 86 11.26 -2.05 -15.59
CA ALA A 86 12.54 -2.47 -16.12
C ALA A 86 12.44 -3.86 -16.77
N LEU A 87 11.63 -4.76 -16.20
CA LEU A 87 11.41 -6.09 -16.75
C LEU A 87 10.81 -6.06 -18.17
N THR A 88 9.92 -5.12 -18.49
CA THR A 88 9.31 -5.05 -19.84
C THR A 88 10.30 -4.62 -20.93
N ARG A 89 11.50 -4.14 -20.56
CA ARG A 89 12.56 -3.73 -21.50
C ARG A 89 13.43 -4.89 -21.99
N TYR A 90 13.28 -6.10 -21.44
CA TYR A 90 13.94 -7.29 -21.99
C TYR A 90 13.25 -7.73 -23.29
N THR A 91 13.76 -7.21 -24.40
CA THR A 91 13.30 -7.51 -25.77
C THR A 91 14.45 -8.05 -26.61
N ASP A 92 14.14 -8.86 -27.63
CA ASP A 92 15.13 -9.37 -28.57
C ASP A 92 15.64 -8.28 -29.54
N ALA A 93 16.55 -8.66 -30.44
CA ALA A 93 17.13 -7.75 -31.43
C ALA A 93 16.11 -7.18 -32.45
N TYR A 94 14.93 -7.77 -32.55
CA TYR A 94 13.82 -7.36 -33.42
C TYR A 94 12.68 -6.67 -32.64
N GLY A 95 12.85 -6.45 -31.33
CA GLY A 95 11.85 -5.83 -30.47
C GLY A 95 10.76 -6.78 -29.93
N GLY A 96 10.91 -8.10 -30.13
CA GLY A 96 10.02 -9.12 -29.57
C GLY A 96 10.22 -9.27 -28.06
N GLN A 97 9.13 -9.45 -27.30
CA GLN A 97 9.23 -9.65 -25.85
C GLN A 97 9.87 -10.99 -25.51
N MET A 98 10.91 -10.96 -24.67
CA MET A 98 11.60 -12.16 -24.20
C MET A 98 10.94 -12.71 -22.93
N TRP A 99 9.74 -13.29 -23.05
CA TRP A 99 8.95 -13.79 -21.90
C TRP A 99 9.74 -14.72 -20.97
N ASN A 100 10.60 -15.57 -21.52
CA ASN A 100 11.45 -16.47 -20.74
C ASN A 100 12.40 -15.68 -19.81
N VAL A 101 13.02 -14.62 -20.30
CA VAL A 101 13.93 -13.78 -19.51
C VAL A 101 13.15 -12.91 -18.52
N GLN A 102 12.02 -12.35 -18.96
CA GLN A 102 11.16 -11.53 -18.10
C GLN A 102 10.60 -12.32 -16.91
N LEU A 103 10.12 -13.55 -17.15
CA LEU A 103 9.59 -14.43 -16.11
C LEU A 103 10.70 -14.95 -15.18
N ALA A 104 11.87 -15.28 -15.70
CA ALA A 104 13.02 -15.70 -14.88
C ALA A 104 13.55 -14.56 -14.01
N ALA A 105 13.61 -13.34 -14.55
CA ALA A 105 14.00 -12.17 -13.76
C ALA A 105 12.94 -11.81 -12.71
N ALA A 106 11.64 -11.99 -13.00
CA ALA A 106 10.57 -11.78 -12.03
C ALA A 106 10.70 -12.67 -10.78
N THR A 107 11.11 -13.95 -10.93
CA THR A 107 11.31 -14.86 -9.79
C THR A 107 12.56 -14.56 -8.96
N MET A 108 13.56 -13.88 -9.53
CA MET A 108 14.74 -13.43 -8.78
C MET A 108 14.47 -12.15 -7.97
N THR A 109 13.45 -11.39 -8.36
CA THR A 109 13.10 -10.08 -7.76
C THR A 109 11.97 -10.15 -6.74
N ALA A 110 11.26 -11.28 -6.64
CA ALA A 110 10.17 -11.54 -5.71
C ALA A 110 10.66 -12.41 -4.53
#